data_AF-A0A368B0S3-F1
#
_entry.id   AF-A0A368B0S3-F1
#
_cell.length_a   1.000
_cell.length_b   1.000
_cell.length_c   1.000
_cell.angle_alpha   90.00
_cell.angle_beta   90.00
_cell.angle_gamma   90.00
#
_symmetry.space_group_name_H-M   'P 1'
#
loop_
_entity.id
_entity.type
_entity.pdbx_description
1 polymer ?
#
loop_
_entity_poly.entity_id
_entity_poly.type
_entity_poly.pdbx_seq_one_letter_code
_entity_poly.pdbx_strand_id
1 'polypeptide(L)'
;MLSNNTDSAEKRVDFIRKSFPHSGLFLDKTWRQSPYPVVISKKISKQLHDLGLFLADYLRACNSIYFQSHIGKAPKWVANYLDAGKPQTIINQGRHKTLKNVLPKIIRPDLILTEEGFAITELDSVPGGIGLTAWLNKTYSALGDNVLGGSTGMIEGFKGILPKGADIVISNEAKDYKPEMEWLNEQLNEGHRDNYYDVLEAESYVVKNRDVYRFYELFDLENITSSDEIFQHAADDKIEVTSPHKAFLEEKMWSALFHSKPLRSQWLKWMRQSQFEKLQSYLPYSWIIDPSPVPHYAELPRLGINNWHELSQFSQRERDLVLKISGFSELAWGSRSVKIGHDLSGKDWKDAVEMAIKDFPSRPWVMQKFKKAKVFKHSYWDISEDKIKTIDVRARLCPYYFLSTNDDSISEVKLGGILATLVPSDKKIIHGMSEAIMAPCIEE
;
A
#
# COMPACT_ATOMS: atom_id res chain seq x y z
N MET A 1 -4.81 -41.08 16.00
CA MET A 1 -4.57 -40.53 14.65
C MET A 1 -4.13 -39.05 14.71
N LEU A 2 -3.15 -38.69 15.55
CA LEU A 2 -2.57 -37.33 15.61
C LEU A 2 -1.16 -37.28 14.99
N SER A 3 -0.55 -38.43 14.67
CA SER A 3 0.81 -38.55 14.16
C SER A 3 0.97 -38.13 12.69
N ASN A 4 -0.09 -38.23 11.86
CA ASN A 4 0.03 -38.02 10.41
C ASN A 4 -0.03 -36.53 10.00
N ASN A 5 -0.70 -35.67 10.77
CA ASN A 5 -0.77 -34.23 10.46
C ASN A 5 0.50 -33.48 10.89
N THR A 6 1.16 -33.92 11.96
CA THR A 6 2.39 -33.28 12.46
C THR A 6 3.58 -33.59 11.54
N ASP A 7 3.76 -34.85 11.14
CA ASP A 7 4.83 -35.28 10.20
C ASP A 7 4.68 -34.61 8.81
N SER A 8 3.45 -34.34 8.37
CA SER A 8 3.19 -33.56 7.16
C SER A 8 3.63 -32.10 7.29
N ALA A 9 3.35 -31.46 8.42
CA ALA A 9 3.65 -30.04 8.60
C ALA A 9 5.11 -29.75 8.94
N GLU A 10 5.82 -30.65 9.62
CA GLU A 10 7.28 -30.59 9.76
C GLU A 10 7.97 -30.63 8.38
N LYS A 11 7.60 -31.59 7.52
CA LYS A 11 8.11 -31.69 6.14
C LYS A 11 7.86 -30.42 5.33
N ARG A 12 6.69 -29.79 5.50
CA ARG A 12 6.34 -28.54 4.83
C ARG A 12 7.22 -27.38 5.32
N VAL A 13 7.42 -27.24 6.64
CA VAL A 13 8.29 -26.22 7.20
C VAL A 13 9.74 -26.41 6.75
N ASP A 14 10.23 -27.65 6.73
CA ASP A 14 11.55 -28.00 6.23
C ASP A 14 11.73 -27.62 4.76
N PHE A 15 10.73 -27.88 3.92
CA PHE A 15 10.74 -27.45 2.53
C PHE A 15 10.79 -25.91 2.42
N ILE A 16 9.98 -25.20 3.20
CA ILE A 16 9.98 -23.73 3.23
C ILE A 16 11.36 -23.21 3.62
N ARG A 17 11.97 -23.75 4.69
CA ARG A 17 13.32 -23.39 5.15
C ARG A 17 14.39 -23.60 4.08
N LYS A 18 14.36 -24.78 3.43
CA LYS A 18 15.30 -25.13 2.35
C LYS A 18 15.10 -24.29 1.09
N SER A 19 13.92 -23.71 0.91
CA SER A 19 13.58 -22.87 -0.25
C SER A 19 13.95 -21.40 -0.07
N PHE A 20 14.37 -20.97 1.12
CA PHE A 20 14.79 -19.59 1.33
C PHE A 20 16.03 -19.25 0.48
N PRO A 21 16.07 -18.08 -0.18
CA PRO A 21 17.28 -17.63 -0.85
C PRO A 21 18.38 -17.33 0.16
N HIS A 22 19.64 -17.52 -0.24
CA HIS A 22 20.81 -17.30 0.63
C HIS A 22 20.93 -15.85 1.11
N SER A 23 20.54 -14.87 0.28
CA SER A 23 20.48 -13.44 0.63
C SER A 23 19.31 -13.06 1.54
N GLY A 24 18.37 -13.99 1.78
CA GLY A 24 17.10 -13.69 2.43
C GLY A 24 16.14 -12.91 1.53
N LEU A 25 14.99 -12.51 2.07
CA LEU A 25 13.98 -11.71 1.37
C LEU A 25 13.79 -10.32 1.98
N PHE A 26 14.35 -10.10 3.18
CA PHE A 26 14.35 -8.82 3.86
C PHE A 26 15.64 -8.69 4.65
N LEU A 27 16.23 -7.50 4.64
CA LEU A 27 17.45 -7.23 5.38
C LEU A 27 17.18 -7.34 6.89
N ASP A 28 17.97 -8.17 7.58
CA ASP A 28 17.99 -8.33 9.06
C ASP A 28 16.63 -8.59 9.73
N LYS A 29 15.64 -9.08 8.97
CA LYS A 29 14.28 -9.29 9.46
C LYS A 29 13.82 -10.71 9.14
N THR A 30 13.36 -11.39 10.16
CA THR A 30 12.76 -12.73 10.07
C THR A 30 11.29 -12.67 10.47
N TRP A 31 10.53 -13.70 10.12
CA TRP A 31 9.15 -13.88 10.54
C TRP A 31 8.89 -15.33 10.93
N ARG A 32 7.81 -15.57 11.67
CA ARG A 32 7.37 -16.92 12.05
C ARG A 32 6.89 -17.67 10.83
N GLN A 33 7.50 -18.82 10.57
CA GLN A 33 7.11 -19.69 9.48
C GLN A 33 5.80 -20.40 9.79
N SER A 34 4.95 -20.57 8.78
CA SER A 34 3.73 -21.35 8.89
C SER A 34 3.70 -22.45 7.85
N PRO A 35 3.40 -23.72 8.20
CA PRO A 35 3.21 -24.77 7.20
C PRO A 35 2.00 -24.52 6.30
N TYR A 36 1.07 -23.64 6.68
CA TYR A 36 -0.22 -23.49 6.01
C TYR A 36 -0.44 -22.05 5.50
N PRO A 37 -1.01 -21.91 4.29
CA PRO A 37 -1.43 -20.60 3.78
C PRO A 37 -2.61 -20.05 4.58
N VAL A 38 -2.93 -18.77 4.37
CA VAL A 38 -4.11 -18.15 4.97
C VAL A 38 -5.33 -18.43 4.11
N VAL A 39 -6.33 -19.11 4.68
CA VAL A 39 -7.59 -19.39 3.99
C VAL A 39 -8.51 -18.18 4.07
N ILE A 40 -8.99 -17.71 2.91
CA ILE A 40 -10.01 -16.68 2.82
C ILE A 40 -11.29 -17.24 2.18
N SER A 41 -12.44 -16.71 2.57
CA SER A 41 -13.72 -17.19 2.03
C SER A 41 -13.90 -16.83 0.56
N LYS A 42 -14.72 -17.59 -0.17
CA LYS A 42 -15.08 -17.33 -1.58
C LYS A 42 -15.62 -15.93 -1.78
N LYS A 43 -16.39 -15.44 -0.79
CA LYS A 43 -16.92 -14.07 -0.79
C LYS A 43 -15.79 -13.03 -0.77
N ILE A 44 -14.79 -13.20 0.10
CA ILE A 44 -13.66 -12.27 0.19
C ILE A 44 -12.78 -12.38 -1.04
N SER A 45 -12.45 -13.60 -1.49
CA SER A 45 -11.71 -13.85 -2.73
C SER A 45 -12.33 -13.14 -3.93
N LYS A 46 -13.65 -13.29 -4.14
CA LYS A 46 -14.37 -12.56 -5.20
C LYS A 46 -14.24 -11.04 -5.05
N GLN A 47 -14.43 -10.53 -3.84
CA GLN A 47 -14.31 -9.08 -3.58
C GLN A 47 -12.91 -8.55 -3.87
N LEU A 48 -11.86 -9.32 -3.61
CA LEU A 48 -10.48 -8.93 -3.91
C LEU A 48 -10.21 -8.94 -5.42
N HIS A 49 -10.73 -9.91 -6.17
CA HIS A 49 -10.64 -9.87 -7.64
C HIS A 49 -11.33 -8.62 -8.22
N ASP A 50 -12.55 -8.30 -7.76
CA ASP A 50 -13.29 -7.11 -8.21
C ASP A 50 -12.59 -5.80 -7.78
N LEU A 51 -11.90 -5.81 -6.63
CA LEU A 51 -11.25 -4.62 -6.04
C LEU A 51 -10.17 -4.03 -6.95
N GLY A 52 -9.42 -4.85 -7.69
CA GLY A 52 -8.36 -4.36 -8.58
C GLY A 52 -8.89 -3.34 -9.59
N LEU A 53 -9.98 -3.66 -10.29
CA LEU A 53 -10.65 -2.75 -11.23
C LEU A 53 -11.17 -1.50 -10.52
N PHE A 54 -11.70 -1.63 -9.31
CA PHE A 54 -12.21 -0.49 -8.54
C PHE A 54 -11.09 0.48 -8.16
N LEU A 55 -9.93 -0.03 -7.79
CA LEU A 55 -8.76 0.78 -7.46
C LEU A 55 -8.12 1.43 -8.68
N ALA A 56 -8.10 0.73 -9.83
CA ALA A 56 -7.65 1.30 -11.10
C ALA A 56 -8.50 2.52 -11.51
N ASP A 57 -9.83 2.40 -11.49
CA ASP A 57 -10.73 3.51 -11.79
C ASP A 57 -10.65 4.63 -10.74
N TYR A 58 -10.46 4.28 -9.47
CA TYR A 58 -10.23 5.24 -8.40
C TYR A 58 -8.97 6.07 -8.62
N LEU A 59 -7.82 5.47 -8.97
CA LEU A 59 -6.59 6.20 -9.28
C LEU A 59 -6.76 7.11 -10.51
N ARG A 60 -7.45 6.64 -11.56
CA ARG A 60 -7.79 7.46 -12.72
C ARG A 60 -8.66 8.67 -12.33
N ALA A 61 -9.62 8.45 -11.44
CA ALA A 61 -10.48 9.50 -10.91
C ALA A 61 -9.68 10.51 -10.05
N CYS A 62 -8.82 10.04 -9.14
CA CYS A 62 -7.91 10.89 -8.35
C CYS A 62 -7.08 11.80 -9.26
N ASN A 63 -6.41 11.21 -10.26
CA ASN A 63 -5.61 11.96 -11.24
C ASN A 63 -6.43 13.04 -11.94
N SER A 64 -7.61 12.65 -12.42
CA SER A 64 -8.46 13.56 -13.18
C SER A 64 -9.06 14.68 -12.34
N ILE A 65 -9.50 14.37 -11.12
CA ILE A 65 -10.05 15.36 -10.18
C ILE A 65 -8.98 16.35 -9.76
N TYR A 66 -7.75 15.89 -9.51
CA TYR A 66 -6.61 16.77 -9.22
C TYR A 66 -6.38 17.78 -10.37
N PHE A 67 -6.22 17.30 -11.60
CA PHE A 67 -6.02 18.17 -12.75
C PHE A 67 -7.21 19.10 -13.00
N GLN A 68 -8.44 18.63 -12.85
CA GLN A 68 -9.64 19.46 -12.95
C GLN A 68 -9.66 20.56 -11.87
N SER A 69 -9.25 20.25 -10.65
CA SER A 69 -9.13 21.23 -9.57
C SER A 69 -8.08 22.30 -9.89
N HIS A 70 -6.91 21.87 -10.39
CA HIS A 70 -5.83 22.76 -10.79
C HIS A 70 -6.24 23.76 -11.88
N ILE A 71 -7.01 23.33 -12.89
CA ILE A 71 -7.48 24.19 -13.99
C ILE A 71 -8.83 24.87 -13.71
N GLY A 72 -9.38 24.78 -12.50
CA GLY A 72 -10.62 25.45 -12.10
C GLY A 72 -11.93 24.79 -12.58
N LYS A 73 -11.90 23.52 -12.99
CA LYS A 73 -13.09 22.72 -13.37
C LYS A 73 -13.64 21.82 -12.24
N ALA A 74 -12.92 21.75 -11.12
CA ALA A 74 -13.37 21.19 -9.86
C ALA A 74 -12.97 22.14 -8.72
N PRO A 75 -13.47 21.96 -7.49
CA PRO A 75 -13.15 22.88 -6.40
C PRO A 75 -11.64 23.02 -6.17
N LYS A 76 -11.12 24.25 -6.17
CA LYS A 76 -9.68 24.56 -6.13
C LYS A 76 -8.98 24.01 -4.88
N TRP A 77 -9.71 23.88 -3.76
CA TRP A 77 -9.17 23.39 -2.51
C TRP A 77 -8.65 21.94 -2.59
N VAL A 78 -9.10 21.13 -3.56
CA VAL A 78 -8.56 19.77 -3.74
C VAL A 78 -7.08 19.81 -4.13
N ALA A 79 -6.72 20.54 -5.18
CA ALA A 79 -5.32 20.70 -5.58
C ALA A 79 -4.51 21.40 -4.48
N ASN A 80 -5.07 22.42 -3.82
CA ASN A 80 -4.39 23.11 -2.71
C ASN A 80 -4.02 22.15 -1.56
N TYR A 81 -4.94 21.27 -1.15
CA TYR A 81 -4.63 20.27 -0.12
C TYR A 81 -3.55 19.31 -0.58
N LEU A 82 -3.69 18.77 -1.80
CA LEU A 82 -2.77 17.76 -2.31
C LEU A 82 -1.38 18.30 -2.64
N ASP A 83 -1.23 19.60 -2.90
CA ASP A 83 0.05 20.27 -3.07
C ASP A 83 0.70 20.71 -1.75
N ALA A 84 -0.08 20.78 -0.67
CA ALA A 84 0.38 21.33 0.61
C ALA A 84 1.62 20.57 1.13
N GLY A 85 2.61 21.34 1.61
CA GLY A 85 3.88 20.82 2.12
C GLY A 85 4.92 20.44 1.08
N LYS A 86 4.61 20.48 -0.22
CA LYS A 86 5.50 19.97 -1.28
C LYS A 86 6.34 21.09 -1.92
N PRO A 87 7.60 20.82 -2.30
CA PRO A 87 8.38 21.71 -3.14
C PRO A 87 7.71 21.95 -4.49
N GLN A 88 7.87 23.18 -5.02
CA GLN A 88 7.28 23.56 -6.31
C GLN A 88 7.79 22.70 -7.47
N THR A 89 9.03 22.21 -7.40
CA THR A 89 9.62 21.29 -8.38
C THR A 89 8.80 20.02 -8.51
N ILE A 90 8.50 19.34 -7.41
CA ILE A 90 7.67 18.11 -7.38
C ILE A 90 6.26 18.37 -7.89
N ILE A 91 5.65 19.49 -7.50
CA ILE A 91 4.32 19.88 -7.99
C ILE A 91 4.34 20.07 -9.51
N ASN A 92 5.36 20.73 -10.04
CA ASN A 92 5.51 20.95 -11.48
C ASN A 92 5.76 19.64 -12.23
N GLN A 93 6.59 18.75 -11.70
CA GLN A 93 6.83 17.42 -12.27
C GLN A 93 5.52 16.61 -12.37
N GLY A 94 4.73 16.56 -11.30
CA GLY A 94 3.45 15.86 -11.29
C GLY A 94 2.40 16.43 -12.26
N ARG A 95 2.54 17.71 -12.62
CA ARG A 95 1.67 18.40 -13.58
C ARG A 95 2.17 18.37 -15.02
N HIS A 96 3.33 17.77 -15.27
CA HIS A 96 3.95 17.81 -16.59
C HIS A 96 3.03 17.20 -17.65
N LYS A 97 2.94 17.85 -18.82
CA LYS A 97 1.97 17.52 -19.87
C LYS A 97 2.09 16.07 -20.36
N THR A 98 3.32 15.57 -20.52
CA THR A 98 3.61 14.21 -20.98
C THR A 98 3.15 13.17 -19.96
N LEU A 99 3.27 13.49 -18.66
CA LEU A 99 2.88 12.59 -17.58
C LEU A 99 1.40 12.67 -17.23
N LYS A 100 0.61 13.53 -17.87
CA LYS A 100 -0.77 13.85 -17.47
C LYS A 100 -1.63 12.59 -17.24
N ASN A 101 -1.56 11.62 -18.14
CA ASN A 101 -2.35 10.38 -18.07
C ASN A 101 -1.62 9.19 -17.45
N VAL A 102 -0.31 9.32 -17.17
CA VAL A 102 0.49 8.25 -16.57
C VAL A 102 0.05 7.98 -15.14
N LEU A 103 -0.19 6.71 -14.79
CA LEU A 103 -0.60 6.26 -13.47
C LEU A 103 0.39 5.22 -12.93
N PRO A 104 0.46 4.99 -11.61
CA PRO A 104 1.16 3.83 -11.06
C PRO A 104 0.61 2.53 -11.67
N LYS A 105 1.51 1.63 -12.10
CA LYS A 105 1.14 0.35 -12.70
C LYS A 105 1.04 -0.80 -11.70
N ILE A 106 1.45 -0.58 -10.45
CA ILE A 106 1.24 -1.53 -9.35
C ILE A 106 0.40 -0.82 -8.31
N ILE A 107 -0.68 -1.47 -7.88
CA ILE A 107 -1.51 -1.00 -6.77
C ILE A 107 -1.50 -2.06 -5.68
N ARG A 108 -1.10 -1.67 -4.47
CA ARG A 108 -1.20 -2.50 -3.27
C ARG A 108 -2.02 -1.79 -2.20
N PRO A 109 -3.30 -2.15 -1.99
CA PRO A 109 -4.01 -1.72 -0.80
C PRO A 109 -3.55 -2.50 0.43
N ASP A 110 -3.48 -1.82 1.56
CA ASP A 110 -3.40 -2.46 2.87
C ASP A 110 -4.81 -2.69 3.40
N LEU A 111 -5.19 -3.96 3.57
CA LEU A 111 -6.53 -4.36 3.98
C LEU A 111 -6.52 -4.96 5.38
N ILE A 112 -7.26 -4.37 6.31
CA ILE A 112 -7.56 -5.03 7.59
C ILE A 112 -8.71 -6.01 7.36
N LEU A 113 -8.51 -7.29 7.68
CA LEU A 113 -9.58 -8.29 7.66
C LEU A 113 -10.51 -8.06 8.86
N THR A 114 -11.82 -7.94 8.61
CA THR A 114 -12.85 -7.66 9.63
C THR A 114 -13.89 -8.78 9.67
N GLU A 115 -14.82 -8.75 10.63
CA GLU A 115 -15.92 -9.72 10.68
C GLU A 115 -16.86 -9.61 9.48
N GLU A 116 -16.97 -8.43 8.87
CA GLU A 116 -17.90 -8.13 7.78
C GLU A 116 -17.27 -8.26 6.38
N GLY A 117 -15.94 -8.40 6.31
CA GLY A 117 -15.15 -8.39 5.07
C GLY A 117 -13.76 -7.82 5.32
N PHE A 118 -13.47 -6.66 4.73
CA PHE A 118 -12.20 -5.95 4.96
C PHE A 118 -12.39 -4.44 4.90
N ALA A 119 -11.39 -3.70 5.38
CA ALA A 119 -11.31 -2.24 5.26
C ALA A 119 -9.95 -1.82 4.70
N ILE A 120 -9.95 -0.88 3.75
CA ILE A 120 -8.74 -0.31 3.14
C ILE A 120 -8.20 0.76 4.10
N THR A 121 -6.99 0.56 4.61
CA THR A 121 -6.32 1.55 5.47
C THR A 121 -5.44 2.50 4.67
N GLU A 122 -4.83 2.00 3.61
CA GLU A 122 -3.86 2.72 2.79
C GLU A 122 -3.82 2.14 1.37
N LEU A 123 -3.38 2.96 0.42
CA LEU A 123 -3.02 2.54 -0.93
C LEU A 123 -1.58 2.91 -1.17
N ASP A 124 -0.79 1.94 -1.60
CA ASP A 124 0.61 2.12 -1.93
C ASP A 124 0.81 2.01 -3.44
N SER A 125 1.55 2.97 -3.99
CA SER A 125 1.90 3.09 -5.40
C SER A 125 3.36 2.72 -5.68
N VAL A 126 4.19 2.53 -4.65
CA VAL A 126 5.58 2.05 -4.72
C VAL A 126 5.75 0.90 -3.71
N PRO A 127 4.98 -0.20 -3.88
CA PRO A 127 4.91 -1.20 -2.83
C PRO A 127 6.13 -2.12 -2.78
N GLY A 128 6.75 -2.25 -1.60
CA GLY A 128 7.61 -3.40 -1.31
C GLY A 128 6.82 -4.70 -1.16
N GLY A 129 7.48 -5.80 -0.79
CA GLY A 129 6.88 -7.11 -0.60
C GLY A 129 6.62 -7.90 -1.90
N ILE A 130 6.98 -7.38 -3.08
CA ILE A 130 6.69 -8.01 -4.38
C ILE A 130 7.46 -9.33 -4.50
N GLY A 131 8.79 -9.28 -4.30
CA GLY A 131 9.65 -10.46 -4.37
C GLY A 131 9.32 -11.48 -3.27
N LEU A 132 9.08 -11.02 -2.04
CA LEU A 132 8.62 -11.91 -0.96
C LEU A 132 7.32 -12.64 -1.32
N THR A 133 6.33 -11.91 -1.83
CA THR A 133 5.03 -12.51 -2.17
C THR A 133 5.17 -13.49 -3.32
N ALA A 134 5.99 -13.17 -4.33
CA ALA A 134 6.30 -14.06 -5.44
C ALA A 134 6.99 -15.36 -4.94
N TRP A 135 7.94 -15.25 -4.01
CA TRP A 135 8.59 -16.41 -3.39
C TRP A 135 7.62 -17.26 -2.57
N LEU A 136 6.75 -16.63 -1.76
CA LEU A 136 5.71 -17.34 -1.00
C LEU A 136 4.76 -18.09 -1.94
N ASN A 137 4.30 -17.42 -3.00
CA ASN A 137 3.45 -18.04 -4.00
C ASN A 137 4.10 -19.27 -4.63
N LYS A 138 5.34 -19.13 -5.13
CA LYS A 138 6.10 -20.23 -5.73
C LYS A 138 6.28 -21.39 -4.75
N THR A 139 6.67 -21.09 -3.51
CA THR A 139 6.99 -22.09 -2.48
C THR A 139 5.77 -22.87 -2.03
N TYR A 140 4.65 -22.21 -1.73
CA TYR A 140 3.43 -22.88 -1.27
C TYR A 140 2.71 -23.61 -2.41
N SER A 141 2.77 -23.10 -3.65
CA SER A 141 2.29 -23.86 -4.81
C SER A 141 3.08 -25.14 -5.04
N ALA A 142 4.41 -25.14 -4.84
CA ALA A 142 5.22 -26.36 -4.91
C ALA A 142 4.87 -27.38 -3.80
N LEU A 143 4.31 -26.90 -2.68
CA LEU A 143 3.75 -27.72 -1.61
C LEU A 143 2.32 -28.22 -1.90
N GLY A 144 1.77 -27.93 -3.09
CA GLY A 144 0.45 -28.38 -3.54
C GLY A 144 -0.71 -27.44 -3.19
N ASP A 145 -0.44 -26.24 -2.66
CA ASP A 145 -1.49 -25.28 -2.33
C ASP A 145 -1.98 -24.51 -3.56
N ASN A 146 -3.30 -24.32 -3.67
CA ASN A 146 -3.92 -23.50 -4.72
C ASN A 146 -3.86 -22.00 -4.35
N VAL A 147 -2.65 -21.44 -4.37
CA VAL A 147 -2.38 -20.04 -4.03
C VAL A 147 -3.11 -19.09 -4.96
N LEU A 148 -3.74 -18.06 -4.40
CA LEU A 148 -4.35 -16.97 -5.18
C LEU A 148 -3.27 -16.20 -5.96
N GLY A 149 -3.44 -16.15 -7.27
CA GLY A 149 -2.42 -15.66 -8.21
C GLY A 149 -1.48 -16.75 -8.76
N GLY A 150 -1.51 -17.97 -8.20
CA GLY A 150 -0.67 -19.08 -8.61
C GLY A 150 0.83 -18.86 -8.36
N SER A 151 1.66 -19.80 -8.82
CA SER A 151 3.11 -19.79 -8.61
C SER A 151 3.84 -18.68 -9.37
N THR A 152 3.27 -18.17 -10.47
CA THR A 152 3.92 -17.22 -11.38
C THR A 152 3.22 -15.87 -11.46
N GLY A 153 2.05 -15.68 -10.83
CA GLY A 153 1.21 -14.49 -11.04
C GLY A 153 1.91 -13.16 -10.73
N MET A 154 2.74 -13.12 -9.68
CA MET A 154 3.55 -11.94 -9.34
C MET A 154 4.62 -11.65 -10.40
N ILE A 155 5.32 -12.69 -10.89
CA ILE A 155 6.38 -12.57 -11.91
C ILE A 155 5.79 -12.12 -13.25
N GLU A 156 4.72 -12.78 -13.70
CA GLU A 156 4.03 -12.45 -14.94
C GLU A 156 3.39 -11.05 -14.88
N GLY A 157 2.81 -10.68 -13.72
CA GLY A 157 2.25 -9.36 -13.50
C GLY A 157 3.32 -8.26 -13.62
N PHE A 158 4.48 -8.45 -12.99
CA PHE A 158 5.59 -7.50 -13.07
C PHE A 158 6.15 -7.42 -14.50
N LYS A 159 6.28 -8.55 -15.21
CA LYS A 159 6.67 -8.55 -16.64
C LYS A 159 5.65 -7.81 -17.51
N GLY A 160 4.35 -7.95 -17.23
CA GLY A 160 3.28 -7.32 -18.00
C GLY A 160 3.29 -5.79 -17.96
N ILE A 161 3.73 -5.20 -16.84
CA ILE A 161 3.81 -3.73 -16.70
C ILE A 161 5.07 -3.13 -17.34
N LEU A 162 6.12 -3.93 -17.52
CA LEU A 162 7.44 -3.55 -18.03
C LEU A 162 7.97 -4.62 -19.01
N PRO A 163 7.32 -4.81 -20.17
CA PRO A 163 7.56 -5.96 -21.05
C PRO A 163 8.92 -5.92 -21.76
N LYS A 164 9.57 -4.75 -21.83
CA LYS A 164 10.90 -4.54 -22.44
C LYS A 164 12.05 -4.78 -21.46
N GLY A 165 11.75 -5.17 -20.22
CA GLY A 165 12.72 -5.10 -19.13
C GLY A 165 12.81 -3.69 -18.55
N ALA A 166 13.46 -3.55 -17.40
CA ALA A 166 13.59 -2.27 -16.71
C ALA A 166 14.77 -2.25 -15.73
N ASP A 167 15.23 -1.06 -15.39
CA ASP A 167 16.09 -0.82 -14.24
C ASP A 167 15.18 -0.59 -13.01
N ILE A 168 15.30 -1.43 -11.98
CA ILE A 168 14.65 -1.30 -10.68
C ILE A 168 15.58 -0.45 -9.80
N VAL A 169 15.19 0.80 -9.58
CA VAL A 169 16.04 1.80 -8.91
C VAL A 169 15.61 1.94 -7.46
N ILE A 170 16.39 1.39 -6.54
CA ILE A 170 16.10 1.28 -5.10
C ILE A 170 16.95 2.25 -4.29
N SER A 171 16.35 3.05 -3.40
CA SER A 171 17.11 3.95 -2.52
C SER A 171 17.53 3.29 -1.20
N ASN A 172 18.48 3.93 -0.51
CA ASN A 172 18.89 3.55 0.83
C ASN A 172 17.74 3.60 1.86
N GLU A 173 16.79 4.52 1.73
CA GLU A 173 15.59 4.56 2.60
C GLU A 173 14.76 3.28 2.45
N ALA A 174 14.81 2.64 1.27
CA ALA A 174 14.12 1.40 0.95
C ALA A 174 15.02 0.15 1.01
N LYS A 175 16.27 0.26 1.50
CA LYS A 175 17.28 -0.83 1.46
C LYS A 175 16.85 -2.14 2.11
N ASP A 176 15.93 -2.08 3.07
CA ASP A 176 15.40 -3.28 3.75
C ASP A 176 14.70 -4.25 2.78
N TYR A 177 14.21 -3.74 1.64
CA TYR A 177 13.57 -4.50 0.57
C TYR A 177 14.55 -4.95 -0.53
N LYS A 178 15.81 -4.53 -0.49
CA LYS A 178 16.78 -4.89 -1.53
C LYS A 178 16.90 -6.41 -1.76
N PRO A 179 16.96 -7.27 -0.72
CA PRO A 179 17.08 -8.71 -0.94
C PRO A 179 15.90 -9.33 -1.71
N GLU A 180 14.67 -8.90 -1.47
CA GLU A 180 13.54 -9.40 -2.27
C GLU A 180 13.56 -8.89 -3.71
N MET A 181 14.08 -7.70 -3.97
CA MET A 181 14.19 -7.15 -5.32
C MET A 181 15.27 -7.87 -6.11
N GLU A 182 16.41 -8.19 -5.48
CA GLU A 182 17.46 -9.02 -6.09
C GLU A 182 16.92 -10.43 -6.41
N TRP A 183 16.21 -11.05 -5.48
CA TRP A 183 15.56 -12.34 -5.74
C TRP A 183 14.55 -12.24 -6.90
N LEU A 184 13.71 -11.21 -6.91
CA LEU A 184 12.75 -10.96 -7.99
C LEU A 184 13.47 -10.81 -9.34
N ASN A 185 14.58 -10.07 -9.38
CA ASN A 185 15.40 -9.85 -10.57
C ASN A 185 15.92 -11.17 -11.16
N GLU A 186 16.42 -12.07 -10.33
CA GLU A 186 16.85 -13.41 -10.76
C GLU A 186 15.69 -14.18 -11.41
N GLN A 187 14.50 -14.15 -10.81
CA GLN A 187 13.32 -14.83 -11.36
C GLN A 187 12.81 -14.19 -12.66
N LEU A 188 12.87 -12.85 -12.77
CA LEU A 188 12.43 -12.14 -13.96
C LEU A 188 13.31 -12.48 -15.17
N ASN A 189 14.62 -12.61 -14.94
CA ASN A 189 15.62 -12.89 -15.96
C ASN A 189 15.76 -14.39 -16.32
N GLU A 190 15.07 -15.28 -15.61
CA GLU A 190 15.08 -16.71 -15.92
C GLU A 190 14.53 -16.96 -17.35
N GLY A 191 15.36 -17.53 -18.22
CA GLY A 191 14.98 -17.96 -19.57
C GLY A 191 14.93 -16.87 -20.65
N HIS A 192 15.24 -15.61 -20.36
CA HIS A 192 15.19 -14.51 -21.33
C HIS A 192 16.53 -13.78 -21.46
N ARG A 193 16.95 -13.50 -22.72
CA ARG A 193 18.21 -12.79 -23.00
C ARG A 193 18.02 -11.37 -23.53
N ASP A 194 16.87 -11.07 -24.17
CA ASP A 194 16.70 -9.81 -24.89
C ASP A 194 16.01 -8.71 -24.03
N ASN A 195 15.06 -9.10 -23.18
CA ASN A 195 14.39 -8.22 -22.21
C ASN A 195 14.80 -8.63 -20.80
N TYR A 196 15.70 -7.86 -20.20
CA TYR A 196 16.27 -8.14 -18.89
C TYR A 196 15.94 -7.03 -17.89
N TYR A 197 16.03 -7.37 -16.61
CA TYR A 197 15.85 -6.47 -15.48
C TYR A 197 17.17 -6.34 -14.72
N ASP A 198 17.34 -5.22 -14.02
CA ASP A 198 18.51 -4.97 -13.18
C ASP A 198 18.09 -4.23 -11.91
N VAL A 199 18.76 -4.49 -10.78
CA VAL A 199 18.49 -3.82 -9.50
C VAL A 199 19.67 -2.93 -9.17
N LEU A 200 19.42 -1.63 -9.08
CA LEU A 200 20.45 -0.59 -9.01
C LEU A 200 20.17 0.39 -7.88
N GLU A 201 21.23 0.85 -7.21
CA GLU A 201 21.15 1.83 -6.12
C GLU A 201 20.82 3.22 -6.67
N ALA A 202 19.78 3.85 -6.13
CA ALA A 202 19.28 5.15 -6.57
C ALA A 202 20.31 6.27 -6.43
N GLU A 203 21.09 6.25 -5.36
CA GLU A 203 22.08 7.29 -5.02
C GLU A 203 23.25 7.35 -6.00
N SER A 204 23.51 6.28 -6.73
CA SER A 204 24.60 6.19 -7.72
C SER A 204 24.10 5.86 -9.13
N TYR A 205 22.79 5.86 -9.33
CA TYR A 205 22.18 5.49 -10.60
C TYR A 205 22.55 6.50 -11.69
N VAL A 206 22.88 5.98 -12.88
CA VAL A 206 23.12 6.76 -14.08
C VAL A 206 22.02 6.43 -15.08
N VAL A 207 21.32 7.45 -15.56
CA VAL A 207 20.16 7.27 -16.44
C VAL A 207 20.57 6.63 -17.76
N LYS A 208 19.84 5.58 -18.14
CA LYS A 208 19.99 4.88 -19.41
C LYS A 208 18.71 5.09 -20.24
N ASN A 209 18.74 4.75 -21.53
CA ASN A 209 17.52 4.70 -22.36
C ASN A 209 16.76 3.38 -22.12
N ARG A 210 16.39 3.13 -20.86
CA ARG A 210 15.67 1.94 -20.39
C ARG A 210 14.56 2.39 -19.45
N ASP A 211 13.46 1.64 -19.45
CA ASP A 211 12.34 1.89 -18.54
C ASP A 211 12.80 1.71 -17.09
N VAL A 212 12.21 2.48 -16.18
CA VAL A 212 12.57 2.51 -14.76
C VAL A 212 11.36 2.11 -13.92
N TYR A 213 11.56 1.16 -13.01
CA TYR A 213 10.68 0.98 -11.87
C TYR A 213 11.25 1.80 -10.70
N ARG A 214 10.58 2.91 -10.37
CA ARG A 214 10.99 3.75 -9.24
C ARG A 214 10.68 3.03 -7.95
N PHE A 215 11.72 2.71 -7.17
CA PHE A 215 11.62 2.14 -5.83
C PHE A 215 12.30 3.02 -4.79
N TYR A 216 11.94 4.30 -4.82
CA TYR A 216 12.39 5.33 -3.89
C TYR A 216 11.28 6.35 -3.68
N GLU A 217 11.30 7.08 -2.58
CA GLU A 217 10.23 8.00 -2.19
C GLU A 217 10.39 9.40 -2.78
N LEU A 218 9.28 10.09 -3.10
CA LEU A 218 9.33 11.44 -3.68
C LEU A 218 9.74 12.52 -2.67
N PHE A 219 9.67 12.26 -1.37
CA PHE A 219 10.19 13.18 -0.36
C PHE A 219 11.71 13.10 -0.22
N ASP A 220 12.34 12.07 -0.79
CA ASP A 220 13.77 11.74 -0.62
C ASP A 220 14.62 12.13 -1.84
N LEU A 221 14.07 12.91 -2.79
CA LEU A 221 14.76 13.19 -4.06
C LEU A 221 16.08 13.96 -3.89
N GLU A 222 16.26 14.70 -2.79
CA GLU A 222 17.52 15.38 -2.50
C GLU A 222 18.70 14.41 -2.36
N ASN A 223 18.45 13.16 -1.97
CA ASN A 223 19.47 12.11 -1.87
C ASN A 223 19.67 11.36 -3.19
N ILE A 224 18.84 11.61 -4.22
CA ILE A 224 18.83 10.87 -5.47
C ILE A 224 19.26 11.80 -6.60
N THR A 225 20.57 11.84 -6.85
CA THR A 225 21.19 12.81 -7.77
C THR A 225 20.62 12.73 -9.19
N SER A 226 20.25 11.53 -9.66
CA SER A 226 19.69 11.33 -11.00
C SER A 226 18.19 11.59 -11.11
N SER A 227 17.50 11.95 -10.02
CA SER A 227 16.02 12.04 -10.01
C SER A 227 15.47 13.03 -11.03
N ASP A 228 16.10 14.21 -11.16
CA ASP A 228 15.72 15.20 -12.18
C ASP A 228 15.98 14.70 -13.60
N GLU A 229 17.09 13.99 -13.84
CA GLU A 229 17.41 13.41 -15.16
C GLU A 229 16.43 12.29 -15.55
N ILE A 230 16.08 11.41 -14.59
CA ILE A 230 15.03 10.38 -14.76
C ILE A 230 13.72 11.05 -15.16
N PHE A 231 13.32 12.10 -14.43
CA PHE A 231 12.11 12.85 -14.75
C PHE A 231 12.17 13.46 -16.16
N GLN A 232 13.28 14.10 -16.55
CA GLN A 232 13.40 14.71 -17.88
C GLN A 232 13.35 13.66 -19.00
N HIS A 233 13.99 12.51 -18.83
CA HIS A 233 13.88 11.41 -19.79
C HIS A 233 12.45 10.90 -19.95
N ALA A 234 11.70 10.81 -18.84
CA ALA A 234 10.28 10.47 -18.89
C ALA A 234 9.42 11.58 -19.53
N ALA A 235 9.73 12.84 -19.23
CA ALA A 235 9.04 14.01 -19.79
C ALA A 235 9.26 14.16 -21.31
N ASP A 236 10.42 13.73 -21.80
CA ASP A 236 10.83 13.68 -23.20
C ASP A 236 10.37 12.40 -23.92
N ASP A 237 9.63 11.51 -23.25
CA ASP A 237 9.14 10.23 -23.80
C ASP A 237 10.26 9.27 -24.24
N LYS A 238 11.45 9.38 -23.60
CA LYS A 238 12.61 8.51 -23.87
C LYS A 238 12.58 7.20 -23.09
N ILE A 239 12.00 7.24 -21.90
CA ILE A 239 11.86 6.09 -20.99
C ILE A 239 10.47 6.13 -20.36
N GLU A 240 9.96 4.96 -19.99
CA GLU A 240 8.82 4.87 -19.10
C GLU A 240 9.26 4.81 -17.62
N VAL A 241 8.63 5.59 -16.75
CA VAL A 241 8.83 5.51 -15.30
C VAL A 241 7.55 5.00 -14.64
N THR A 242 7.57 3.75 -14.19
CA THR A 242 6.48 3.20 -13.36
C THR A 242 6.59 3.74 -11.95
N SER A 243 5.42 4.09 -11.37
CA SER A 243 5.29 4.92 -10.17
C SER A 243 5.77 6.35 -10.45
N PRO A 244 5.02 7.13 -11.25
CA PRO A 244 5.49 8.42 -11.77
C PRO A 244 5.72 9.44 -10.65
N HIS A 245 6.43 10.53 -10.98
CA HIS A 245 6.68 11.68 -10.10
C HIS A 245 5.39 12.49 -9.85
N LYS A 246 4.39 11.88 -9.23
CA LYS A 246 3.05 12.43 -8.96
C LYS A 246 2.73 12.29 -7.47
N ALA A 247 3.39 13.08 -6.65
CA ALA A 247 3.21 13.05 -5.19
C ALA A 247 1.74 13.20 -4.76
N PHE A 248 0.92 13.94 -5.53
CA PHE A 248 -0.51 14.05 -5.22
C PHE A 248 -1.26 12.71 -5.29
N LEU A 249 -0.80 11.69 -6.02
CA LEU A 249 -1.43 10.36 -6.06
C LEU A 249 -1.08 9.49 -4.86
N GLU A 250 0.02 9.78 -4.17
CA GLU A 250 0.51 9.03 -2.99
C GLU A 250 -0.12 9.53 -1.68
N GLU A 251 -1.01 10.52 -1.76
CA GLU A 251 -1.62 11.16 -0.60
C GLU A 251 -2.72 10.32 0.06
N LYS A 252 -2.59 10.12 1.39
CA LYS A 252 -3.65 9.49 2.20
C LYS A 252 -4.91 10.36 2.29
N MET A 253 -4.79 11.67 2.05
CA MET A 253 -5.91 12.63 1.98
C MET A 253 -6.99 12.20 0.99
N TRP A 254 -6.66 11.44 -0.06
CA TRP A 254 -7.66 10.93 -0.99
C TRP A 254 -8.77 10.11 -0.31
N SER A 255 -8.45 9.39 0.77
CA SER A 255 -9.47 8.68 1.56
C SER A 255 -10.53 9.62 2.13
N ALA A 256 -10.13 10.80 2.65
CA ALA A 256 -11.05 11.81 3.15
C ALA A 256 -11.80 12.52 2.00
N LEU A 257 -11.10 12.84 0.91
CA LEU A 257 -11.69 13.45 -0.29
C LEU A 257 -12.74 12.55 -0.94
N PHE A 258 -12.57 11.23 -0.87
CA PHE A 258 -13.54 10.26 -1.38
C PHE A 258 -14.87 10.27 -0.60
N HIS A 259 -14.83 10.62 0.68
CA HIS A 259 -16.03 10.80 1.53
C HIS A 259 -16.63 12.22 1.45
N SER A 260 -15.97 13.14 0.74
CA SER A 260 -16.39 14.53 0.63
C SER A 260 -17.65 14.68 -0.25
N LYS A 261 -18.76 15.11 0.36
CA LYS A 261 -20.05 15.30 -0.34
C LYS A 261 -19.94 16.26 -1.55
N PRO A 262 -19.25 17.41 -1.46
CA PRO A 262 -19.04 18.29 -2.63
C PRO A 262 -18.34 17.63 -3.83
N LEU A 263 -17.55 16.57 -3.62
CA LEU A 263 -16.84 15.88 -4.70
C LEU A 263 -17.64 14.71 -5.29
N ARG A 264 -18.80 14.34 -4.74
CA ARG A 264 -19.58 13.19 -5.20
C ARG A 264 -19.88 13.22 -6.69
N SER A 265 -20.31 14.37 -7.22
CA SER A 265 -20.60 14.49 -8.65
C SER A 265 -19.36 14.37 -9.54
N GLN A 266 -18.17 14.72 -9.02
CA GLN A 266 -16.92 14.56 -9.74
C GLN A 266 -16.48 13.10 -9.76
N TRP A 267 -16.60 12.38 -8.66
CA TRP A 267 -16.33 10.94 -8.59
C TRP A 267 -17.21 10.14 -9.56
N LEU A 268 -18.51 10.47 -9.63
CA LEU A 268 -19.48 9.77 -10.48
C LEU A 268 -19.32 10.03 -11.99
N LYS A 269 -18.43 10.95 -12.40
CA LYS A 269 -18.02 11.08 -13.81
C LYS A 269 -17.04 9.99 -14.23
N TRP A 270 -16.33 9.39 -13.27
CA TRP A 270 -15.26 8.43 -13.52
C TRP A 270 -15.62 7.00 -13.09
N MET A 271 -16.54 6.87 -12.14
CA MET A 271 -16.94 5.57 -11.58
C MET A 271 -18.46 5.42 -11.63
N ARG A 272 -18.93 4.19 -11.83
CA ARG A 272 -20.38 3.90 -11.74
C ARG A 272 -20.86 4.08 -10.30
N GLN A 273 -22.13 4.44 -10.11
CA GLN A 273 -22.72 4.65 -8.78
C GLN A 273 -22.51 3.46 -7.83
N SER A 274 -22.76 2.23 -8.30
CA SER A 274 -22.59 1.01 -7.52
C SER A 274 -21.13 0.75 -7.15
N GLN A 275 -20.20 1.04 -8.05
CA GLN A 275 -18.76 0.90 -7.83
C GLN A 275 -18.27 1.92 -6.80
N PHE A 276 -18.70 3.19 -6.92
CA PHE A 276 -18.39 4.26 -5.98
C PHE A 276 -18.86 3.89 -4.56
N GLU A 277 -20.12 3.49 -4.42
CA GLU A 277 -20.69 3.08 -3.13
C GLU A 277 -19.98 1.86 -2.54
N LYS A 278 -19.61 0.89 -3.40
CA LYS A 278 -18.90 -0.29 -2.97
C LYS A 278 -17.50 0.04 -2.46
N LEU A 279 -16.71 0.80 -3.22
CA LEU A 279 -15.39 1.25 -2.77
C LEU A 279 -15.49 2.15 -1.53
N GLN A 280 -16.52 2.99 -1.44
CA GLN A 280 -16.76 3.86 -0.28
C GLN A 280 -17.07 3.05 0.98
N SER A 281 -17.69 1.88 0.84
CA SER A 281 -17.91 0.96 1.96
C SER A 281 -16.61 0.30 2.46
N TYR A 282 -15.61 0.15 1.59
CA TYR A 282 -14.30 -0.41 1.95
C TYR A 282 -13.36 0.61 2.59
N LEU A 283 -13.48 1.90 2.23
CA LEU A 283 -12.68 2.97 2.82
C LEU A 283 -13.35 3.48 4.11
N PRO A 284 -12.73 3.34 5.29
CA PRO A 284 -13.25 3.93 6.51
C PRO A 284 -13.43 5.44 6.34
N TYR A 285 -14.44 6.00 7.01
CA TYR A 285 -14.69 7.44 6.94
C TYR A 285 -13.48 8.21 7.45
N SER A 286 -13.06 9.21 6.69
CA SER A 286 -11.83 9.95 6.92
C SER A 286 -12.05 11.46 6.79
N TRP A 287 -11.21 12.22 7.48
CA TRP A 287 -11.18 13.68 7.48
C TRP A 287 -9.75 14.16 7.24
N ILE A 288 -9.62 15.33 6.63
CA ILE A 288 -8.39 16.11 6.62
C ILE A 288 -8.45 17.02 7.85
N ILE A 289 -7.38 17.06 8.65
CA ILE A 289 -7.27 18.01 9.76
C ILE A 289 -6.91 19.39 9.19
N ASP A 290 -7.95 20.14 8.81
CA ASP A 290 -7.85 21.55 8.43
C ASP A 290 -8.47 22.42 9.56
N PRO A 291 -7.67 23.24 10.27
CA PRO A 291 -8.13 24.10 11.38
C PRO A 291 -8.91 25.34 10.94
N SER A 292 -9.24 25.48 9.65
CA SER A 292 -10.08 26.55 9.15
C SER A 292 -11.41 26.63 9.92
N PRO A 293 -11.90 27.83 10.27
CA PRO A 293 -13.12 27.98 11.06
C PRO A 293 -14.34 27.34 10.40
N VAL A 294 -15.06 26.50 11.15
CA VAL A 294 -16.38 25.98 10.77
C VAL A 294 -17.45 26.94 11.32
N PRO A 295 -18.45 27.35 10.51
CA PRO A 295 -19.54 28.19 11.00
C PRO A 295 -20.26 27.56 12.20
N HIS A 296 -20.71 28.39 13.16
CA HIS A 296 -21.32 27.91 14.42
C HIS A 296 -22.54 26.99 14.26
N TYR A 297 -23.23 27.04 13.11
CA TYR A 297 -24.38 26.20 12.77
C TYR A 297 -24.00 24.94 11.97
N ALA A 298 -22.72 24.70 11.73
CA ALA A 298 -22.21 23.54 11.00
C ALA A 298 -21.29 22.70 11.90
N GLU A 299 -21.17 21.41 11.57
CA GLU A 299 -20.29 20.47 12.26
C GLU A 299 -19.31 19.81 11.27
N LEU A 300 -18.19 19.32 11.81
CA LEU A 300 -17.36 18.33 11.17
C LEU A 300 -18.17 17.02 11.09
N PRO A 301 -18.46 16.50 9.88
CA PRO A 301 -19.43 15.41 9.72
C PRO A 301 -19.13 14.20 10.60
N ARG A 302 -20.14 13.69 11.31
CA ARG A 302 -20.08 12.48 12.15
C ARG A 302 -19.19 12.57 13.39
N LEU A 303 -18.69 13.76 13.72
CA LEU A 303 -17.90 14.00 14.94
C LEU A 303 -18.67 14.81 15.98
N GLY A 304 -19.71 15.56 15.58
CA GLY A 304 -20.49 16.38 16.51
C GLY A 304 -19.73 17.56 17.10
N ILE A 305 -18.63 17.98 16.46
CA ILE A 305 -17.78 19.11 16.85
C ILE A 305 -17.66 20.09 15.70
N ASN A 306 -17.36 21.36 15.97
CA ASN A 306 -17.10 22.36 14.93
C ASN A 306 -15.65 22.88 14.97
N ASN A 307 -14.86 22.49 15.97
CA ASN A 307 -13.46 22.85 16.10
C ASN A 307 -12.61 21.63 16.43
N TRP A 308 -11.50 21.45 15.71
CA TRP A 308 -10.57 20.33 15.93
C TRP A 308 -9.97 20.29 17.34
N HIS A 309 -9.87 21.42 18.05
CA HIS A 309 -9.41 21.44 19.44
C HIS A 309 -10.36 20.71 20.41
N GLU A 310 -11.65 20.58 20.06
CA GLU A 310 -12.63 19.81 20.85
C GLU A 310 -12.32 18.31 20.82
N LEU A 311 -11.66 17.83 19.75
CA LEU A 311 -11.24 16.43 19.61
C LEU A 311 -10.32 16.00 20.76
N SER A 312 -9.52 16.92 21.32
CA SER A 312 -8.65 16.67 22.48
C SER A 312 -9.43 16.31 23.76
N GLN A 313 -10.72 16.61 23.83
CA GLN A 313 -11.58 16.32 24.98
C GLN A 313 -12.33 14.99 24.86
N PHE A 314 -12.20 14.28 23.73
CA PHE A 314 -12.90 13.01 23.52
C PHE A 314 -12.46 11.96 24.56
N SER A 315 -13.44 11.29 25.15
CA SER A 315 -13.20 10.14 26.02
C SER A 315 -12.60 8.97 25.25
N GLN A 316 -12.07 7.98 25.97
CA GLN A 316 -11.46 6.80 25.34
C GLN A 316 -12.40 6.05 24.37
N ARG A 317 -13.70 6.05 24.65
CA ARG A 317 -14.72 5.39 23.80
C ARG A 317 -15.09 6.20 22.56
N GLU A 318 -14.92 7.52 22.60
CA GLU A 318 -15.27 8.41 21.47
C GLU A 318 -14.15 8.46 20.42
N ARG A 319 -12.91 8.15 20.82
CA ARG A 319 -11.72 8.17 19.96
C ARG A 319 -11.37 6.82 19.34
N ASP A 320 -12.37 6.12 18.81
CA ASP A 320 -12.19 5.04 17.82
C ASP A 320 -11.75 5.63 16.46
N LEU A 321 -10.57 6.24 16.50
CA LEU A 321 -10.00 7.11 15.49
C LEU A 321 -8.51 6.80 15.35
N VAL A 322 -8.01 6.95 14.12
CA VAL A 322 -6.60 6.83 13.77
C VAL A 322 -6.15 8.15 13.16
N LEU A 323 -5.09 8.74 13.70
CA LEU A 323 -4.46 9.94 13.17
C LEU A 323 -3.14 9.53 12.49
N LYS A 324 -2.89 10.04 11.28
CA LYS A 324 -1.67 9.75 10.51
C LYS A 324 -1.31 10.92 9.59
N ILE A 325 -0.02 11.16 9.40
CA ILE A 325 0.43 12.17 8.42
C ILE A 325 0.00 11.72 7.03
N SER A 326 -0.45 12.66 6.20
CA SER A 326 -0.78 12.43 4.80
C SER A 326 0.42 12.68 3.91
N GLY A 327 0.86 11.62 3.21
CA GLY A 327 1.82 11.67 2.11
C GLY A 327 3.13 12.43 2.38
N PHE A 328 3.98 12.49 1.36
CA PHE A 328 5.19 13.32 1.23
C PHE A 328 5.90 13.70 2.55
N SER A 329 6.37 12.69 3.30
CA SER A 329 7.06 12.88 4.58
C SER A 329 7.76 11.59 4.99
N GLU A 330 8.99 11.70 5.51
CA GLU A 330 9.75 10.59 6.11
C GLU A 330 9.02 9.89 7.28
N LEU A 331 8.04 10.57 7.89
CA LEU A 331 7.21 10.04 8.98
C LEU A 331 5.90 9.41 8.48
N ALA A 332 5.57 9.54 7.19
CA ALA A 332 4.36 8.99 6.59
C ALA A 332 4.50 7.49 6.26
N TRP A 333 5.70 6.93 6.33
CA TRP A 333 6.02 5.51 6.11
C TRP A 333 6.18 4.74 7.43
N GLY A 334 6.01 3.41 7.38
CA GLY A 334 6.41 2.49 8.46
C GLY A 334 5.64 2.64 9.78
N SER A 335 4.39 3.11 9.73
CA SER A 335 3.55 3.41 10.92
C SER A 335 4.10 4.48 11.89
N ARG A 336 5.18 5.20 11.53
CA ARG A 336 5.88 6.15 12.43
C ARG A 336 4.97 7.26 12.95
N SER A 337 4.06 7.75 12.11
CA SER A 337 3.09 8.80 12.47
C SER A 337 1.74 8.28 12.96
N VAL A 338 1.51 6.97 13.00
CA VAL A 338 0.19 6.41 13.32
C VAL A 338 -0.10 6.54 14.82
N LYS A 339 -1.20 7.21 15.14
CA LYS A 339 -1.72 7.38 16.50
C LYS A 339 -3.13 6.77 16.57
N ILE A 340 -3.30 5.71 17.36
CA ILE A 340 -4.60 5.06 17.58
C ILE A 340 -5.22 5.68 18.84
N GLY A 341 -6.32 6.41 18.68
CA GLY A 341 -6.89 7.24 19.74
C GLY A 341 -7.17 6.46 21.02
N HIS A 342 -7.95 5.38 20.95
CA HIS A 342 -8.32 4.61 22.15
C HIS A 342 -7.14 3.92 22.86
N ASP A 343 -6.01 3.75 22.19
CA ASP A 343 -4.79 3.13 22.74
C ASP A 343 -3.88 4.11 23.49
N LEU A 344 -4.06 5.42 23.28
CA LEU A 344 -3.24 6.48 23.88
C LEU A 344 -3.74 6.90 25.27
N SER A 345 -2.94 7.59 26.08
CA SER A 345 -3.50 8.30 27.25
C SER A 345 -4.32 9.52 26.81
N GLY A 346 -5.10 10.14 27.70
CA GLY A 346 -5.81 11.39 27.37
C GLY A 346 -4.85 12.52 27.00
N LYS A 347 -3.70 12.59 27.70
CA LYS A 347 -2.64 13.55 27.42
C LYS A 347 -2.00 13.32 26.05
N ASP A 348 -1.56 12.09 25.76
CA ASP A 348 -0.89 11.79 24.49
C ASP A 348 -1.82 11.99 23.29
N TRP A 349 -3.11 11.75 23.46
CA TRP A 349 -4.12 12.05 22.43
C TRP A 349 -4.25 13.55 22.19
N LYS A 350 -4.37 14.36 23.25
CA LYS A 350 -4.39 15.81 23.14
C LYS A 350 -3.14 16.34 22.44
N ASP A 351 -1.96 15.88 22.84
CA ASP A 351 -0.69 16.28 22.24
C ASP A 351 -0.63 15.92 20.75
N ALA A 352 -1.14 14.75 20.36
CA ALA A 352 -1.23 14.33 18.96
C ALA A 352 -2.20 15.19 18.13
N VAL A 353 -3.35 15.56 18.69
CA VAL A 353 -4.33 16.44 18.03
C VAL A 353 -3.76 17.85 17.84
N GLU A 354 -3.14 18.41 18.88
CA GLU A 354 -2.51 19.74 18.82
C GLU A 354 -1.39 19.79 17.79
N MET A 355 -0.57 18.73 17.71
CA MET A 355 0.45 18.57 16.68
C MET A 355 -0.17 18.54 15.28
N ALA A 356 -1.23 17.77 15.07
CA ALA A 356 -1.88 17.67 13.77
C ALA A 356 -2.49 18.98 13.29
N ILE A 357 -3.05 19.77 14.20
CA ILE A 357 -3.55 21.13 13.94
C ILE A 357 -2.40 22.06 13.57
N LYS A 358 -1.32 22.05 14.35
CA LYS A 358 -0.17 22.94 14.18
C LYS A 358 0.60 22.68 12.87
N ASP A 359 0.69 21.42 12.46
CA ASP A 359 1.41 21.01 11.26
C ASP A 359 0.73 21.46 9.96
N PHE A 360 -0.57 21.75 9.99
CA PHE A 360 -1.29 22.21 8.81
C PHE A 360 -0.90 23.66 8.43
N PRO A 361 -0.68 23.98 7.14
CA PRO A 361 -0.76 23.10 5.97
C PRO A 361 0.56 22.42 5.59
N SER A 362 1.67 22.72 6.27
CA SER A 362 3.01 22.21 5.89
C SER A 362 3.14 20.68 5.88
N ARG A 363 2.41 19.98 6.74
CA ARG A 363 2.40 18.52 6.81
C ARG A 363 1.00 18.05 7.19
N PRO A 364 0.07 17.96 6.22
CA PRO A 364 -1.32 17.66 6.51
C PRO A 364 -1.51 16.32 7.21
N TRP A 365 -2.46 16.25 8.13
CA TRP A 365 -2.85 15.02 8.81
C TRP A 365 -4.21 14.54 8.34
N VAL A 366 -4.37 13.22 8.29
CA VAL A 366 -5.65 12.56 8.06
C VAL A 366 -6.09 11.86 9.33
N MET A 367 -7.33 12.11 9.71
CA MET A 367 -8.03 11.31 10.71
C MET A 367 -8.91 10.28 10.00
N GLN A 368 -8.98 9.07 10.54
CA GLN A 368 -9.74 7.98 9.96
C GLN A 368 -10.49 7.22 11.07
N LYS A 369 -11.73 6.79 10.82
CA LYS A 369 -12.42 5.87 11.73
C LYS A 369 -11.62 4.58 11.88
N PHE A 370 -11.35 4.18 13.11
CA PHE A 370 -10.70 2.91 13.40
C PHE A 370 -11.57 1.74 12.95
N LYS A 371 -10.94 0.67 12.45
CA LYS A 371 -11.61 -0.58 12.08
C LYS A 371 -11.01 -1.73 12.87
N LYS A 372 -11.87 -2.41 13.63
CA LYS A 372 -11.47 -3.58 14.41
C LYS A 372 -11.22 -4.77 13.49
N ALA A 373 -10.02 -5.33 13.56
CA ALA A 373 -9.70 -6.54 12.85
C ALA A 373 -10.39 -7.77 13.49
N LYS A 374 -10.78 -8.72 12.64
CA LYS A 374 -11.25 -10.05 13.08
C LYS A 374 -10.11 -10.81 13.73
N VAL A 375 -10.44 -11.57 14.76
CA VAL A 375 -9.52 -12.52 15.41
C VAL A 375 -9.86 -13.93 14.97
N PHE A 376 -8.85 -14.70 14.59
CA PHE A 376 -8.99 -16.12 14.23
C PHE A 376 -7.72 -16.88 14.59
N LYS A 377 -7.80 -18.22 14.61
CA LYS A 377 -6.66 -19.08 14.94
C LYS A 377 -5.82 -19.36 13.70
N HIS A 378 -4.50 -19.27 13.82
CA HIS A 378 -3.56 -19.72 12.79
C HIS A 378 -2.43 -20.52 13.41
N SER A 379 -1.90 -21.48 12.67
CA SER A 379 -0.79 -22.32 13.11
C SER A 379 0.55 -21.82 12.58
N TYR A 380 1.58 -21.86 13.41
CA TYR A 380 2.96 -21.52 13.05
C TYR A 380 3.93 -22.53 13.65
N TRP A 381 5.15 -22.58 13.10
CA TRP A 381 6.23 -23.37 13.65
C TRP A 381 6.96 -22.59 14.75
N ASP A 382 6.95 -23.11 15.98
CA ASP A 382 7.77 -22.59 17.06
C ASP A 382 9.17 -23.20 16.97
N ILE A 383 10.17 -22.36 16.66
CA ILE A 383 11.56 -22.80 16.50
C ILE A 383 12.17 -23.28 17.83
N SER A 384 11.75 -22.68 18.96
CA SER A 384 12.31 -22.98 20.28
C SER A 384 11.86 -24.33 20.83
N GLU A 385 10.64 -24.72 20.50
CA GLU A 385 10.04 -25.98 20.95
C GLU A 385 9.96 -27.04 19.85
N ASP A 386 10.48 -26.72 18.66
CA ASP A 386 10.49 -27.54 17.46
C ASP A 386 9.14 -28.23 17.17
N LYS A 387 8.06 -27.44 17.25
CA LYS A 387 6.70 -27.94 17.11
C LYS A 387 5.73 -26.90 16.59
N ILE A 388 4.59 -27.36 16.09
CA ILE A 388 3.50 -26.49 15.65
C ILE A 388 2.74 -25.97 16.85
N LYS A 389 2.53 -24.66 16.88
CA LYS A 389 1.64 -23.99 17.83
C LYS A 389 0.52 -23.27 17.08
N THR A 390 -0.61 -23.11 17.77
CA THR A 390 -1.74 -22.32 17.30
C THR A 390 -1.85 -21.06 18.15
N ILE A 391 -2.08 -19.93 17.50
CA ILE A 391 -2.20 -18.62 18.15
C ILE A 391 -3.38 -17.85 17.55
N ASP A 392 -4.02 -17.03 18.37
CA ASP A 392 -5.04 -16.09 17.92
C ASP A 392 -4.35 -14.90 17.23
N VAL A 393 -4.75 -14.63 15.99
CA VAL A 393 -4.14 -13.62 15.13
C VAL A 393 -5.17 -12.67 14.53
N ARG A 394 -4.68 -11.51 14.08
CA ARG A 394 -5.37 -10.57 13.19
C ARG A 394 -4.60 -10.49 11.89
N ALA A 395 -5.29 -10.31 10.76
CA ALA A 395 -4.67 -10.28 9.44
C ALA A 395 -4.72 -8.89 8.81
N ARG A 396 -3.57 -8.48 8.25
CA ARG A 396 -3.50 -7.49 7.16
C ARG A 396 -3.26 -8.24 5.85
N LEU A 397 -4.10 -8.01 4.86
CA LEU A 397 -3.95 -8.57 3.51
C LEU A 397 -3.47 -7.48 2.57
N CYS A 398 -2.43 -7.76 1.81
CA CYS A 398 -1.86 -6.86 0.80
C CYS A 398 -1.92 -7.56 -0.56
N PRO A 399 -3.06 -7.48 -1.29
CA PRO A 399 -3.13 -7.96 -2.67
C PRO A 399 -2.33 -7.06 -3.61
N TYR A 400 -1.65 -7.65 -4.59
CA TYR A 400 -0.90 -6.92 -5.61
C TYR A 400 -1.65 -6.96 -6.93
N TYR A 401 -2.07 -5.79 -7.41
CA TYR A 401 -2.69 -5.63 -8.71
C TYR A 401 -1.69 -5.03 -9.70
N PHE A 402 -1.51 -5.68 -10.84
CA PHE A 402 -0.67 -5.23 -11.93
C PHE A 402 -1.55 -4.70 -13.07
N LEU A 403 -1.27 -3.46 -13.50
CA LEU A 403 -2.06 -2.72 -14.46
C LEU A 403 -1.27 -2.64 -15.78
N SER A 404 -1.62 -3.52 -16.71
CA SER A 404 -1.06 -3.48 -18.06
C SER A 404 -1.73 -2.34 -18.85
N THR A 405 -0.96 -1.67 -19.69
CA THR A 405 -1.42 -0.50 -20.45
C THR A 405 -1.18 -0.68 -21.94
N ASN A 406 -2.17 -0.32 -22.76
CA ASN A 406 -2.05 -0.14 -24.21
C ASN A 406 -2.51 1.28 -24.57
N ASP A 407 -1.69 2.04 -25.30
CA ASP A 407 -1.99 3.43 -25.72
C ASP A 407 -2.50 4.31 -24.56
N ASP A 408 -1.77 4.32 -23.43
CA ASP A 408 -2.11 5.05 -22.18
C ASP A 408 -3.44 4.66 -21.52
N SER A 409 -4.08 3.58 -21.98
CA SER A 409 -5.30 3.03 -21.39
C SER A 409 -5.02 1.72 -20.66
N ILE A 410 -5.67 1.51 -19.52
CA ILE A 410 -5.56 0.26 -18.76
C ILE A 410 -6.23 -0.85 -19.58
N SER A 411 -5.44 -1.83 -20.03
CA SER A 411 -5.92 -2.96 -20.82
C SER A 411 -6.32 -4.13 -19.94
N GLU A 412 -5.61 -4.36 -18.84
CA GLU A 412 -5.84 -5.46 -17.92
C GLU A 412 -5.49 -5.05 -16.48
N VAL A 413 -6.23 -5.60 -15.52
CA VAL A 413 -5.88 -5.53 -14.08
C VAL A 413 -5.78 -6.95 -13.54
N LYS A 414 -4.56 -7.40 -13.25
CA LYS A 414 -4.28 -8.77 -12.80
C LYS A 414 -3.96 -8.81 -11.31
N LEU A 415 -4.67 -9.64 -10.54
CA LEU A 415 -4.29 -9.98 -9.17
C LEU A 415 -3.15 -11.00 -9.20
N GLY A 416 -1.92 -10.57 -8.90
CA GLY A 416 -0.74 -11.44 -8.99
C GLY A 416 -0.50 -12.31 -7.76
N GLY A 417 -0.97 -11.88 -6.59
CA GLY A 417 -0.77 -12.56 -5.31
C GLY A 417 -1.26 -11.73 -4.13
N ILE A 418 -1.33 -12.35 -2.96
CA ILE A 418 -1.77 -11.69 -1.72
C ILE A 418 -0.80 -12.03 -0.60
N LEU A 419 -0.14 -11.01 -0.06
CA LEU A 419 0.65 -11.15 1.15
C LEU A 419 -0.25 -11.01 2.38
N ALA A 420 -0.42 -12.08 3.15
CA ALA A 420 -1.02 -11.98 4.47
C ALA A 420 0.06 -11.78 5.52
N THR A 421 -0.05 -10.69 6.29
CA THR A 421 0.71 -10.48 7.53
C THR A 421 -0.22 -10.75 8.71
N LEU A 422 0.02 -11.82 9.45
CA LEU A 422 -0.71 -12.17 10.67
C LEU A 422 0.09 -11.72 11.87
N VAL A 423 -0.54 -10.98 12.78
CA VAL A 423 0.06 -10.62 14.07
C VAL A 423 -0.73 -11.23 15.21
N PRO A 424 -0.06 -11.60 16.32
CA PRO A 424 -0.75 -11.98 17.55
C PRO A 424 -1.81 -10.94 17.97
N SER A 425 -2.94 -11.43 18.46
CA SER A 425 -4.12 -10.60 18.78
C SER A 425 -3.89 -9.61 19.93
N ASP A 426 -2.90 -9.86 20.78
CA ASP A 426 -2.45 -9.03 21.91
C ASP A 426 -1.59 -7.83 21.49
N LYS A 427 -1.08 -7.79 20.26
CA LYS A 427 -0.31 -6.65 19.75
C LYS A 427 -1.22 -5.48 19.40
N LYS A 428 -0.77 -4.24 19.58
CA LYS A 428 -1.60 -3.06 19.25
C LYS A 428 -1.66 -2.79 17.75
N ILE A 429 -0.49 -2.74 17.10
CA ILE A 429 -0.34 -2.45 15.67
C ILE A 429 -0.07 -3.74 14.89
N ILE A 430 -0.64 -3.87 13.70
CA ILE A 430 -0.32 -4.95 12.75
C ILE A 430 0.98 -4.59 12.02
N HIS A 431 2.09 -4.52 12.76
CA HIS A 431 3.42 -4.23 12.25
C HIS A 431 4.49 -4.93 13.11
N GLY A 432 5.63 -5.26 12.52
CA GLY A 432 6.73 -5.96 13.18
C GLY A 432 6.90 -7.40 12.69
N MET A 433 8.08 -7.72 12.17
CA MET A 433 8.32 -8.95 11.38
C MET A 433 8.59 -10.17 12.24
N SER A 434 9.36 -10.04 13.34
CA SER A 434 9.83 -11.21 14.11
C SER A 434 8.72 -12.03 14.77
N GLU A 435 7.64 -11.40 15.20
CA GLU A 435 6.49 -12.08 15.80
C GLU A 435 5.33 -12.30 14.83
N ALA A 436 5.40 -11.70 13.63
CA ALA A 436 4.40 -11.88 12.60
C ALA A 436 4.57 -13.22 11.88
N ILE A 437 3.49 -13.70 11.28
CA ILE A 437 3.49 -14.79 10.32
C ILE A 437 3.21 -14.17 8.95
N MET A 438 4.06 -14.46 7.97
CA MET A 438 3.86 -14.04 6.58
C MET A 438 3.61 -15.28 5.73
N ALA A 439 2.48 -15.30 5.03
CA ALA A 439 2.04 -16.44 4.25
C ALA A 439 1.19 -15.95 3.04
N PRO A 440 1.12 -16.75 1.96
CA PRO A 440 0.21 -16.46 0.86
C PRO A 440 -1.24 -16.79 1.25
N CYS A 441 -2.20 -16.36 0.43
CA CYS A 441 -3.62 -16.70 0.61
C CYS A 441 -4.09 -17.80 -0.35
N ILE A 442 -5.03 -18.62 0.12
CA ILE A 442 -5.81 -19.55 -0.71
C ILE A 442 -7.31 -19.29 -0.52
N GLU A 443 -8.11 -19.70 -1.50
CA GLU A 443 -9.58 -19.75 -1.38
C GLU A 443 -10.03 -21.05 -0.68
N GLU A 444 -11.09 -20.96 0.12
CA GLU A 444 -11.74 -22.08 0.84
C GLU A 444 -12.34 -23.20 -0.04
#